data_AF-M6K4N5-F1
#
_entry.id   AF-M6K4N5-F1
#
_cell.length_a   1.000
_cell.length_b   1.000
_cell.length_c   1.000
_cell.angle_alpha   90.00
_cell.angle_beta   90.00
_cell.angle_gamma   90.00
#
_symmetry.space_group_name_H-M   'P 1'
#
loop_
_entity.id
_entity.type
_entity.pdbx_description
1 polymer ?
#
loop_
_entity_poly.entity_id
_entity_poly.type
_entity_poly.pdbx_seq_one_letter_code
_entity_poly.pdbx_strand_id
1 'polypeptide(L)'
;MRKIFHYDHFDKFLTHESWLNTPADNDEIERPGDSTYVAPPYNYSENLIPVFIEEKNYWTLAENNFWNPEIIDLSYNSGEILKGIPQLPTILADRLHIFPSIPKLLAIGLFGFRFECRVQELNRRIKDIYIIHDELYKKSGIVIPQFSTYYTTEIELIVYLMKKVIDELITLTYVQTFYEKILNTHLITIDSIGSLFKENDDEIILLREKLNFNIHKNYFKIINDLHNSMKHDITFSEAFSFRGVNEPCAFSLQSKKGNYHKITFHTHSINQLVSGLTKFLKEIFGPNI
;
A
#
# COMPACT_ATOMS: atom_id res chain seq x y z
N MET A 1 3.48 24.50 28.27
CA MET A 1 3.26 23.15 27.70
C MET A 1 2.63 22.28 28.77
N ARG A 2 1.47 21.73 28.46
CA ARG A 2 0.71 20.86 29.38
C ARG A 2 0.76 19.44 28.85
N LYS A 3 1.07 18.47 29.71
CA LYS A 3 1.09 17.05 29.32
C LYS A 3 -0.34 16.51 29.27
N ILE A 4 -0.64 15.70 28.27
CA ILE A 4 -1.92 15.04 28.06
C ILE A 4 -1.68 13.54 28.02
N PHE A 5 -2.57 12.80 28.67
CA PHE A 5 -2.56 11.35 28.73
C PHE A 5 -3.77 10.84 27.94
N HIS A 6 -3.53 10.08 26.89
CA HIS A 6 -4.58 9.52 26.04
C HIS A 6 -4.90 8.11 26.50
N TYR A 7 -6.17 7.73 26.41
CA TYR A 7 -6.62 6.40 26.75
C TYR A 7 -7.48 5.82 25.62
N ASP A 8 -7.60 4.49 25.58
CA ASP A 8 -8.48 3.82 24.63
C ASP A 8 -9.93 4.21 24.88
N HIS A 9 -10.72 4.46 23.83
CA HIS A 9 -12.09 4.91 23.99
C HIS A 9 -12.98 3.92 24.75
N PHE A 10 -12.76 2.61 24.56
CA PHE A 10 -13.62 1.56 25.10
C PHE A 10 -13.08 1.00 26.41
N ASP A 11 -11.83 0.54 26.38
CA ASP A 11 -11.18 -0.16 27.49
C ASP A 11 -10.49 0.80 28.45
N LYS A 12 -10.37 2.09 28.07
CA LYS A 12 -9.84 3.19 28.89
C LYS A 12 -8.41 2.99 29.39
N PHE A 13 -7.67 2.02 28.87
CA PHE A 13 -6.27 1.85 29.22
C PHE A 13 -5.41 2.96 28.60
N LEU A 14 -4.33 3.33 29.27
CA LEU A 14 -3.39 4.36 28.81
C LEU A 14 -2.74 3.93 27.48
N THR A 15 -2.88 4.73 26.42
CA THR A 15 -2.32 4.43 25.10
C THR A 15 -0.99 5.15 24.88
N HIS A 16 -0.96 6.47 25.05
CA HIS A 16 0.23 7.29 24.86
C HIS A 16 0.13 8.64 25.57
N GLU A 17 1.24 9.37 25.57
CA GLU A 17 1.36 10.69 26.16
C GLU A 17 1.73 11.71 25.08
N SER A 18 1.15 12.90 25.14
CA SER A 18 1.52 14.00 24.24
C SER A 18 1.60 15.34 24.97
N TRP A 19 2.17 16.34 24.30
CA TRP A 19 2.31 17.69 24.84
C TRP A 19 1.41 18.65 24.07
N LEU A 20 0.59 19.41 24.80
CA LEU A 20 -0.16 20.51 24.23
C LEU A 20 0.71 21.78 24.25
N ASN A 21 0.91 22.38 23.08
CA ASN A 21 1.74 23.58 22.87
C ASN A 21 1.02 24.90 23.19
N THR A 22 -0.06 24.87 23.98
CA THR A 22 -0.81 26.06 24.36
C THR A 22 -0.44 26.55 25.77
N PRO A 23 -0.54 27.87 26.03
CA PRO A 23 -0.36 28.45 27.36
C PRO A 23 -1.35 27.83 28.35
N ALA A 24 -0.91 27.61 29.58
CA ALA A 24 -1.67 26.89 30.61
C ALA A 24 -2.98 27.59 31.03
N ASP A 25 -3.19 28.84 30.63
CA ASP A 25 -4.23 29.72 31.16
C ASP A 25 -5.51 29.81 30.30
N ASN A 26 -5.54 29.18 29.12
CA ASN A 26 -6.75 29.09 28.30
C ASN A 26 -7.46 27.75 28.54
N ASP A 27 -8.24 27.67 29.62
CA ASP A 27 -9.15 26.56 29.93
C ASP A 27 -10.30 26.41 28.91
N GLU A 28 -10.41 27.32 27.93
CA GLU A 28 -11.44 27.28 26.86
C GLU A 28 -11.10 26.36 25.69
N ILE A 29 -9.90 25.76 25.64
CA ILE A 29 -9.55 24.83 24.57
C ILE A 29 -10.02 23.43 24.96
N GLU A 30 -11.05 22.96 24.26
CA GLU A 30 -11.55 21.60 24.38
C GLU A 30 -10.39 20.61 24.24
N ARG A 31 -10.20 19.82 25.30
CA ARG A 31 -9.25 18.72 25.35
C ARG A 31 -9.63 17.70 24.26
N PRO A 32 -8.66 17.04 23.59
CA PRO A 32 -8.96 15.94 22.68
C PRO A 32 -9.87 14.89 23.34
N GLY A 33 -10.76 14.28 22.55
CA GLY A 33 -11.54 13.13 23.00
C GLY A 33 -10.64 12.04 23.58
N ASP A 34 -11.16 11.29 24.56
CA ASP A 34 -10.47 10.15 25.18
C ASP A 34 -9.06 10.47 25.72
N SER A 35 -8.95 11.64 26.36
CA SER A 35 -7.70 12.03 27.01
C SER A 35 -7.96 12.68 28.36
N THR A 36 -6.92 12.86 29.17
CA THR A 36 -7.00 13.51 30.48
C THR A 36 -5.73 14.28 30.82
N TYR A 37 -5.87 15.27 31.70
CA TYR A 37 -4.75 15.97 32.32
C TYR A 37 -4.32 15.31 33.64
N VAL A 38 -5.15 14.39 34.17
CA VAL A 38 -4.83 13.62 35.37
C VAL A 38 -3.72 12.65 35.02
N ALA A 39 -2.61 12.70 35.76
CA ALA A 39 -1.49 11.79 35.51
C ALA A 39 -1.84 10.35 35.95
N PRO A 40 -1.45 9.33 35.16
CA PRO A 40 -1.55 7.94 35.59
C PRO A 40 -0.58 7.65 36.74
N PRO A 41 -0.77 6.56 37.48
CA PRO A 41 0.14 6.13 38.53
C PRO A 41 1.54 5.91 37.95
N TYR A 42 2.57 6.30 38.68
CA TYR A 42 3.96 6.04 38.32
C TYR A 42 4.42 4.71 38.95
N ASN A 43 5.33 3.98 38.29
CA ASN A 43 5.97 2.75 38.80
C ASN A 43 4.99 1.61 39.13
N TYR A 44 4.35 1.05 38.11
CA TYR A 44 3.60 -0.21 38.19
C TYR A 44 4.37 -1.34 37.47
N SER A 45 4.04 -2.59 37.78
CA SER A 45 4.66 -3.77 37.18
C SER A 45 4.23 -3.95 35.71
N GLU A 46 5.06 -4.62 34.90
CA GLU A 46 4.80 -4.79 33.45
C GLU A 46 3.50 -5.54 33.13
N ASN A 47 2.99 -6.33 34.07
CA ASN A 47 1.71 -7.04 33.96
C ASN A 47 0.49 -6.19 34.35
N LEU A 48 0.68 -4.92 34.71
CA LEU A 48 -0.39 -3.98 35.02
C LEU A 48 -0.40 -2.83 34.02
N ILE A 49 -1.57 -2.27 33.76
CA ILE A 49 -1.75 -1.09 32.91
C ILE A 49 -2.71 -0.09 33.57
N PRO A 50 -2.45 1.22 33.48
CA PRO A 50 -3.37 2.24 33.97
C PRO A 50 -4.65 2.26 33.14
N VAL A 51 -5.80 2.22 33.81
CA VAL A 51 -7.14 2.33 33.22
C VAL A 51 -7.84 3.56 33.80
N PHE A 52 -8.34 4.45 32.95
CA PHE A 52 -8.98 5.68 33.38
C PHE A 52 -10.46 5.46 33.69
N ILE A 53 -10.89 5.90 34.87
CA ILE A 53 -12.29 5.82 35.31
C ILE A 53 -12.90 7.21 35.14
N GLU A 54 -13.58 7.43 34.02
CA GLU A 54 -14.10 8.75 33.62
C GLU A 54 -15.07 9.34 34.64
N GLU A 55 -16.00 8.55 35.20
CA GLU A 55 -17.02 9.09 36.12
C GLU A 55 -16.41 9.63 37.43
N LYS A 56 -15.22 9.14 37.77
CA LYS A 56 -14.51 9.49 39.00
C LYS A 56 -13.22 10.28 38.74
N ASN A 57 -12.90 10.55 37.47
CA ASN A 57 -11.75 11.33 37.02
C ASN A 57 -10.41 10.89 37.64
N TYR A 58 -10.12 9.59 37.67
CA TYR A 58 -8.86 9.06 38.20
C TYR A 58 -8.43 7.78 37.48
N TRP A 59 -7.18 7.38 37.69
CA TRP A 59 -6.62 6.15 37.13
C TRP A 59 -6.61 5.02 38.16
N THR A 60 -6.96 3.82 37.73
CA THR A 60 -6.75 2.56 38.47
C THR A 60 -5.73 1.69 37.74
N LEU A 61 -5.18 0.69 38.41
CA LEU A 61 -4.35 -0.34 37.78
C LEU A 61 -5.18 -1.60 37.54
N ALA A 62 -5.08 -2.17 36.35
CA ALA A 62 -5.69 -3.44 35.97
C ALA A 62 -4.64 -4.38 35.39
N GLU A 63 -4.90 -5.69 35.39
CA GLU A 63 -4.04 -6.65 34.67
C GLU A 63 -4.01 -6.32 33.18
N ASN A 64 -2.82 -6.36 32.59
CA ASN A 64 -2.59 -6.06 31.18
C ASN A 64 -2.99 -7.25 30.29
N ASN A 65 -4.28 -7.56 30.26
CA ASN A 65 -4.89 -8.59 29.43
C ASN A 65 -5.67 -8.00 28.25
N PHE A 66 -5.47 -6.71 27.96
CA PHE A 66 -6.14 -6.01 26.87
C PHE A 66 -5.63 -6.52 25.52
N TRP A 67 -6.52 -6.48 24.53
CA TRP A 67 -6.15 -6.87 23.18
C TRP A 67 -5.25 -5.82 22.56
N ASN A 68 -3.99 -6.19 22.31
CA ASN A 68 -2.99 -5.31 21.69
C ASN A 68 -2.36 -6.01 20.48
N PRO A 69 -2.63 -5.55 19.24
CA PRO A 69 -2.10 -6.18 18.04
C PRO A 69 -0.60 -5.93 17.86
N GLU A 70 0.15 -6.95 17.45
CA GLU A 70 1.54 -6.80 17.00
C GLU A 70 1.54 -6.10 15.63
N ILE A 71 2.15 -4.92 15.54
CA ILE A 71 2.31 -4.20 14.27
C ILE A 71 3.68 -4.50 13.68
N ILE A 72 3.71 -4.94 12.42
CA ILE A 72 4.93 -5.19 11.67
C ILE A 72 5.01 -4.21 10.50
N ASP A 73 6.01 -3.35 10.55
CA ASP A 73 6.31 -2.44 9.46
C ASP A 73 6.90 -3.18 8.26
N LEU A 74 6.33 -2.92 7.09
CA LEU A 74 6.81 -3.47 5.83
C LEU A 74 6.99 -2.35 4.81
N SER A 75 8.23 -2.17 4.36
CA SER A 75 8.58 -1.26 3.28
C SER A 75 9.26 -2.00 2.14
N TYR A 76 9.17 -1.44 0.94
CA TYR A 76 9.80 -2.00 -0.25
C TYR A 76 10.93 -1.08 -0.67
N ASN A 77 12.10 -1.69 -0.90
CA ASN A 77 13.27 -0.99 -1.37
C ASN A 77 13.77 -1.70 -2.63
N SER A 78 13.76 -0.99 -3.75
CA SER A 78 14.26 -1.46 -5.04
C SER A 78 15.78 -1.43 -5.14
N GLY A 79 16.47 -0.76 -4.20
CA GLY A 79 17.90 -0.48 -4.25
C GLY A 79 18.28 0.68 -5.19
N GLU A 80 17.31 1.27 -5.89
CA GLU A 80 17.49 2.42 -6.77
C GLU A 80 16.73 3.63 -6.23
N ILE A 81 17.33 4.81 -6.38
CA ILE A 81 16.69 6.09 -6.04
C ILE A 81 16.54 6.86 -7.34
N LEU A 82 15.31 6.97 -7.83
CA LEU A 82 15.03 7.84 -8.98
C LEU A 82 15.05 9.29 -8.49
N LYS A 83 15.85 10.14 -9.12
CA LYS A 83 15.87 11.57 -8.81
C LYS A 83 14.66 12.26 -9.44
N GLY A 84 13.96 13.07 -8.64
CA GLY A 84 12.79 13.81 -9.09
C GLY A 84 11.51 12.96 -9.09
N ILE A 85 10.51 13.40 -9.87
CA ILE A 85 9.27 12.64 -10.03
C ILE A 85 9.58 11.38 -10.84
N PRO A 86 9.35 10.17 -10.28
CA PRO A 86 9.66 8.92 -10.95
C PRO A 86 8.75 8.73 -12.17
N GLN A 87 9.29 8.17 -13.25
CA GLN A 87 8.54 7.86 -14.47
C GLN A 87 8.85 6.45 -14.93
N LEU A 88 7.81 5.76 -15.38
CA LEU A 88 7.91 4.50 -16.10
C LEU A 88 8.40 4.75 -17.52
N PRO A 89 9.15 3.79 -18.10
CA PRO A 89 9.58 3.85 -19.49
C PRO A 89 8.39 3.92 -20.47
N THR A 90 8.63 4.48 -21.64
CA THR A 90 7.62 4.54 -22.70
C THR A 90 7.56 3.18 -23.40
N ILE A 91 6.41 2.50 -23.29
CA ILE A 91 6.17 1.24 -23.98
C ILE A 91 5.30 1.52 -25.20
N LEU A 92 5.92 1.52 -26.38
CA LEU A 92 5.20 1.65 -27.65
C LEU A 92 4.36 0.39 -27.91
N ALA A 93 3.15 0.57 -28.45
CA ALA A 93 2.24 -0.53 -28.76
C ALA A 93 2.86 -1.61 -29.68
N ASP A 94 3.79 -1.23 -30.57
CA ASP A 94 4.46 -2.14 -31.50
C ASP A 94 5.33 -3.19 -30.80
N ARG A 95 5.87 -2.87 -29.61
CA ARG A 95 6.65 -3.78 -28.77
C ARG A 95 5.83 -4.98 -28.30
N LEU A 96 4.50 -4.88 -28.29
CA LEU A 96 3.61 -5.96 -27.87
C LEU A 96 3.29 -6.96 -28.99
N HIS A 97 3.74 -6.74 -30.23
CA HIS A 97 3.60 -7.72 -31.32
C HIS A 97 4.37 -9.02 -31.10
N ILE A 98 5.25 -9.08 -30.09
CA ILE A 98 5.91 -10.32 -29.65
C ILE A 98 4.91 -11.35 -29.08
N PHE A 99 3.72 -10.91 -28.67
CA PHE A 99 2.68 -11.76 -28.11
C PHE A 99 1.63 -12.15 -29.18
N PRO A 100 1.11 -13.39 -29.18
CA PRO A 100 0.12 -13.80 -30.16
C PRO A 100 -1.27 -13.24 -29.83
N SER A 101 -2.08 -13.07 -30.86
CA SER A 101 -3.52 -12.76 -30.72
C SER A 101 -4.31 -14.03 -30.43
N ILE A 102 -5.38 -13.95 -29.63
CA ILE A 102 -6.34 -15.05 -29.47
C ILE A 102 -7.50 -14.81 -30.43
N PRO A 103 -7.80 -15.73 -31.36
CA PRO A 103 -8.89 -15.56 -32.32
C PRO A 103 -10.20 -15.16 -31.64
N LYS A 104 -10.83 -14.08 -32.13
CA LYS A 104 -12.11 -13.53 -31.65
C LYS A 104 -12.14 -13.01 -30.20
N LEU A 105 -11.04 -13.06 -29.45
CA LEU A 105 -10.99 -12.65 -28.04
C LEU A 105 -9.96 -11.56 -27.75
N LEU A 106 -8.75 -11.69 -28.31
CA LEU A 106 -7.64 -10.78 -28.04
C LEU A 106 -6.97 -10.39 -29.35
N ALA A 107 -7.19 -9.14 -29.78
CA ALA A 107 -6.44 -8.54 -30.87
C ALA A 107 -5.21 -7.81 -30.28
N ILE A 108 -4.00 -8.32 -30.56
CA ILE A 108 -2.80 -7.82 -29.89
C ILE A 108 -2.52 -6.34 -30.17
N GLY A 109 -2.84 -5.83 -31.37
CA GLY A 109 -2.67 -4.41 -31.69
C GLY A 109 -3.56 -3.49 -30.85
N LEU A 110 -4.82 -3.87 -30.64
CA LEU A 110 -5.75 -3.11 -29.80
C LEU A 110 -5.35 -3.19 -28.32
N PHE A 111 -4.95 -4.37 -27.87
CA PHE A 111 -4.41 -4.55 -26.53
C PHE A 111 -3.17 -3.67 -26.33
N GLY A 112 -2.25 -3.66 -27.31
CA GLY A 112 -1.01 -2.90 -27.25
C GLY A 112 -1.24 -1.41 -27.09
N PHE A 113 -2.14 -0.84 -27.89
CA PHE A 113 -2.56 0.56 -27.75
C PHE A 113 -3.14 0.86 -26.36
N ARG A 114 -4.01 0.00 -25.83
CA ARG A 114 -4.61 0.17 -24.50
C ARG A 114 -3.56 0.06 -23.39
N PHE A 115 -2.60 -0.84 -23.52
CA PHE A 115 -1.50 -1.02 -22.58
C PHE A 115 -0.60 0.22 -22.55
N GLU A 116 -0.22 0.74 -23.72
CA GLU A 116 0.54 1.99 -23.83
C GLU A 116 -0.19 3.16 -23.14
N CYS A 117 -1.46 3.39 -23.47
CA CYS A 117 -2.26 4.44 -22.82
C CYS A 117 -2.34 4.26 -21.29
N ARG A 118 -2.39 3.01 -20.80
CA ARG A 118 -2.41 2.73 -19.36
C ARG A 118 -1.11 3.11 -18.67
N VAL A 119 0.04 2.80 -19.28
CA VAL A 119 1.35 3.20 -18.74
C VAL A 119 1.49 4.71 -18.73
N GLN A 120 1.02 5.39 -19.78
CA GLN A 120 0.98 6.87 -19.84
C GLN A 120 0.08 7.48 -18.77
N GLU A 121 -1.12 6.91 -18.57
CA GLU A 121 -2.04 7.35 -17.52
C GLU A 121 -1.46 7.12 -16.12
N LEU A 122 -0.77 6.01 -15.89
CA LEU A 122 -0.06 5.74 -14.65
C LEU A 122 1.03 6.80 -14.40
N ASN A 123 1.84 7.13 -15.42
CA ASN A 123 2.83 8.21 -15.34
C ASN A 123 2.20 9.58 -15.02
N ARG A 124 1.06 9.90 -15.65
CA ARG A 124 0.32 11.14 -15.37
C ARG A 124 -0.11 11.21 -13.90
N ARG A 125 -0.72 10.14 -13.38
CA ARG A 125 -1.16 10.08 -11.97
C ARG A 125 -0.02 10.15 -10.97
N ILE A 126 1.10 9.47 -11.26
CA ILE A 126 2.32 9.58 -10.45
C ILE A 126 2.81 11.03 -10.42
N LYS A 127 2.81 11.74 -11.55
CA LYS A 127 3.18 13.16 -11.56
C LYS A 127 2.21 14.00 -10.73
N ASP A 128 0.91 13.79 -10.91
CA ASP A 128 -0.12 14.56 -10.22
C ASP A 128 -0.05 14.37 -8.70
N ILE A 129 0.17 13.14 -8.21
CA ILE A 129 0.25 12.88 -6.77
C ILE A 129 1.47 13.52 -6.11
N TYR A 130 2.60 13.64 -6.83
CA TYR A 130 3.77 14.37 -6.35
C TYR A 130 3.50 15.88 -6.25
N ILE A 131 2.77 16.44 -7.23
CA ILE A 131 2.35 17.85 -7.19
C ILE A 131 1.43 18.08 -5.99
N ILE A 132 0.40 17.25 -5.82
CA ILE A 132 -0.54 17.35 -4.70
C ILE A 132 0.19 17.21 -3.37
N HIS A 133 1.14 16.28 -3.26
CA HIS A 133 1.92 16.09 -2.05
C HIS A 133 2.73 17.32 -1.67
N ASP A 134 3.42 17.93 -2.63
CA ASP A 134 4.17 19.17 -2.42
C ASP A 134 3.26 20.34 -2.01
N GLU A 135 2.07 20.45 -2.62
CA GLU A 135 1.07 21.44 -2.24
C GLU A 135 0.56 21.25 -0.80
N LEU A 136 0.32 20.00 -0.38
CA LEU A 136 -0.13 19.69 0.97
C LEU A 136 0.88 20.13 2.03
N TYR A 137 2.18 19.93 1.79
CA TYR A 137 3.24 20.38 2.71
C TYR A 137 3.49 21.88 2.67
N LYS A 138 3.24 22.55 1.52
CA LYS A 138 3.49 23.98 1.36
C LYS A 138 2.32 24.88 1.78
N LYS A 139 1.07 24.42 1.69
CA LYS A 139 -0.11 25.32 1.76
C LYS A 139 -1.02 25.17 2.98
N SER A 140 -0.87 24.19 3.88
CA SER A 140 -1.86 24.07 4.97
C SER A 140 -1.34 23.41 6.24
N GLY A 141 -1.44 24.14 7.36
CA GLY A 141 -1.53 23.56 8.71
C GLY A 141 -2.92 22.97 9.04
N ILE A 142 -3.87 23.02 8.09
CA ILE A 142 -5.23 22.52 8.23
C ILE A 142 -5.48 21.41 7.20
N VAL A 143 -5.68 20.18 7.69
CA VAL A 143 -6.02 19.03 6.85
C VAL A 143 -7.52 19.07 6.52
N ILE A 144 -7.86 19.33 5.26
CA ILE A 144 -9.24 19.17 4.78
C ILE A 144 -9.49 17.66 4.51
N PRO A 145 -10.46 17.01 5.17
CA PRO A 145 -10.67 15.56 5.04
C PRO A 145 -10.85 15.10 3.58
N GLN A 146 -11.64 15.82 2.78
CA GLN A 146 -11.92 15.48 1.38
C GLN A 146 -10.64 15.41 0.52
N PHE A 147 -9.66 16.28 0.80
CA PHE A 147 -8.37 16.25 0.10
C PHE A 147 -7.52 15.05 0.52
N SER A 148 -7.59 14.62 1.78
CA SER A 148 -6.93 13.39 2.26
C SER A 148 -7.55 12.15 1.61
N THR A 149 -8.88 12.15 1.44
CA THR A 149 -9.58 11.09 0.71
C THR A 149 -9.10 11.04 -0.73
N TYR A 150 -9.11 12.18 -1.41
CA TYR A 150 -8.65 12.26 -2.79
C TYR A 150 -7.20 11.77 -2.92
N TYR A 151 -6.31 12.23 -2.05
CA TYR A 151 -4.91 11.81 -2.03
C TYR A 151 -4.75 10.28 -1.87
N THR A 152 -5.47 9.70 -0.91
CA THR A 152 -5.41 8.26 -0.62
C THR A 152 -5.99 7.44 -1.78
N THR A 153 -7.13 7.86 -2.33
CA THR A 153 -7.77 7.21 -3.48
C THR A 153 -6.91 7.27 -4.75
N GLU A 154 -6.18 8.36 -4.99
CA GLU A 154 -5.24 8.45 -6.11
C GLU A 154 -4.07 7.47 -5.93
N ILE A 155 -3.57 7.29 -4.72
CA ILE A 155 -2.53 6.29 -4.41
C ILE A 155 -3.06 4.86 -4.61
N GLU A 156 -4.28 4.55 -4.16
CA GLU A 156 -4.93 3.26 -4.41
C GLU A 156 -5.01 2.96 -5.91
N LEU A 157 -5.41 3.94 -6.70
CA LEU A 157 -5.54 3.80 -8.14
C LEU A 157 -4.18 3.61 -8.83
N ILE A 158 -3.13 4.29 -8.35
CA ILE A 158 -1.75 4.06 -8.81
C ILE A 158 -1.34 2.60 -8.54
N VAL A 159 -1.55 2.08 -7.33
CA VAL A 159 -1.21 0.69 -6.97
C VAL A 159 -2.02 -0.31 -7.80
N TYR A 160 -3.32 -0.05 -7.99
CA TYR A 160 -4.18 -0.86 -8.87
C TYR A 160 -3.65 -0.91 -10.30
N LEU A 161 -3.31 0.24 -10.89
CA LEU A 161 -2.78 0.30 -12.25
C LEU A 161 -1.44 -0.42 -12.37
N MET A 162 -0.55 -0.29 -11.38
CA MET A 162 0.72 -1.04 -11.33
C MET A 162 0.46 -2.55 -11.34
N LYS A 163 -0.44 -3.04 -10.47
CA LYS A 163 -0.81 -4.47 -10.44
C LYS A 163 -1.43 -4.90 -11.77
N LYS A 164 -2.32 -4.09 -12.34
CA LYS A 164 -3.00 -4.39 -13.60
C LYS A 164 -2.01 -4.55 -14.75
N VAL A 165 -1.01 -3.68 -14.85
CA VAL A 165 0.08 -3.78 -15.84
C VAL A 165 0.83 -5.10 -15.69
N ILE A 166 1.17 -5.50 -14.46
CA ILE A 166 1.89 -6.75 -14.20
C ILE A 166 1.03 -7.97 -14.54
N ASP A 167 -0.21 -8.04 -14.04
CA ASP A 167 -1.14 -9.15 -14.29
C ASP A 167 -1.41 -9.36 -15.80
N GLU A 168 -1.53 -8.27 -16.54
CA GLU A 168 -1.68 -8.29 -17.99
C GLU A 168 -0.45 -8.86 -18.70
N LEU A 169 0.76 -8.46 -18.31
CA LEU A 169 1.98 -9.02 -18.87
C LEU A 169 2.14 -10.50 -18.51
N ILE A 170 1.79 -10.91 -17.29
CA ILE A 170 1.76 -12.32 -16.89
C ILE A 170 0.80 -13.11 -17.79
N THR A 171 -0.40 -12.59 -18.01
CA THR A 171 -1.41 -13.22 -18.86
C THR A 171 -0.91 -13.32 -20.31
N LEU A 172 -0.29 -12.26 -20.85
CA LEU A 172 0.28 -12.29 -22.20
C LEU A 172 1.42 -13.30 -22.32
N THR A 173 2.29 -13.40 -21.32
CA THR A 173 3.35 -14.43 -21.29
C THR A 173 2.77 -15.83 -21.22
N TYR A 174 1.69 -16.06 -20.47
CA TYR A 174 0.93 -17.32 -20.50
C TYR A 174 0.39 -17.61 -21.89
N VAL A 175 -0.27 -16.63 -22.52
CA VAL A 175 -0.84 -16.76 -23.86
C VAL A 175 0.22 -17.10 -24.91
N GLN A 176 1.39 -16.47 -24.83
CA GLN A 176 2.51 -16.78 -25.71
C GLN A 176 3.10 -18.18 -25.46
N THR A 177 3.22 -18.58 -24.21
CA THR A 177 3.87 -19.84 -23.82
C THR A 177 3.00 -21.05 -24.11
N PHE A 178 1.69 -20.93 -23.89
CA PHE A 178 0.73 -22.03 -23.97
C PHE A 178 -0.31 -21.81 -25.08
N TYR A 179 0.09 -21.13 -26.16
CA TYR A 179 -0.82 -20.71 -27.22
C TYR A 179 -1.66 -21.87 -27.79
N GLU A 180 -1.02 -22.97 -28.18
CA GLU A 180 -1.71 -24.16 -28.71
C GLU A 180 -2.65 -24.80 -27.67
N LYS A 181 -2.24 -24.84 -26.40
CA LYS A 181 -3.12 -25.33 -25.32
C LYS A 181 -4.37 -24.45 -25.21
N ILE A 182 -4.23 -23.14 -25.31
CA ILE A 182 -5.36 -22.20 -25.23
C ILE A 182 -6.28 -22.37 -26.43
N LEU A 183 -5.76 -22.54 -27.64
CA LEU A 183 -6.61 -22.78 -28.82
C LEU A 183 -7.43 -24.08 -28.69
N ASN A 184 -6.87 -25.10 -28.05
CA ASN A 184 -7.56 -26.38 -27.85
C ASN A 184 -8.54 -26.36 -26.67
N THR A 185 -8.15 -25.76 -25.54
CA THR A 185 -8.90 -25.82 -24.28
C THR A 185 -9.78 -24.61 -24.03
N HIS A 186 -9.52 -23.49 -24.71
CA HIS A 186 -10.13 -22.18 -24.48
C HIS A 186 -9.99 -21.67 -23.04
N LEU A 187 -8.89 -22.05 -22.36
CA LEU A 187 -8.74 -21.82 -20.92
C LEU A 187 -7.40 -21.16 -20.57
N ILE A 188 -7.47 -20.08 -19.79
CA ILE A 188 -6.32 -19.42 -19.17
C ILE A 188 -6.37 -19.74 -17.68
N THR A 189 -5.41 -20.49 -17.18
CA THR A 189 -5.34 -20.92 -15.76
C THR A 189 -4.54 -19.97 -14.89
N ILE A 190 -3.65 -19.18 -15.49
CA ILE A 190 -2.75 -18.24 -14.82
C ILE A 190 -2.90 -16.86 -15.45
N ASP A 191 -3.46 -15.92 -14.69
CA ASP A 191 -3.93 -14.60 -15.16
C ASP A 191 -3.44 -13.42 -14.31
N SER A 192 -2.63 -13.69 -13.28
CA SER A 192 -2.29 -12.70 -12.26
C SER A 192 -1.06 -13.08 -11.44
N ILE A 193 -0.46 -12.08 -10.78
CA ILE A 193 0.63 -12.23 -9.81
C ILE A 193 0.26 -13.26 -8.75
N GLY A 194 -0.98 -13.20 -8.23
CA GLY A 194 -1.44 -14.10 -7.17
C GLY A 194 -1.38 -15.57 -7.57
N SER A 195 -1.68 -15.88 -8.84
CA SER A 195 -1.59 -17.25 -9.37
C SER A 195 -0.15 -17.74 -9.43
N LEU A 196 0.84 -16.86 -9.62
CA LEU A 196 2.27 -17.23 -9.58
C LEU A 196 2.78 -17.56 -8.17
N PHE A 197 2.03 -17.32 -7.10
CA PHE A 197 2.42 -17.69 -5.73
C PHE A 197 1.81 -19.02 -5.26
N LYS A 198 0.99 -19.68 -6.10
CA LYS A 198 0.40 -21.00 -5.80
C LYS A 198 1.48 -22.11 -5.83
N GLU A 199 1.06 -23.31 -5.43
CA GLU A 199 1.90 -24.52 -5.45
C GLU A 199 2.49 -24.78 -6.84
N ASN A 200 3.59 -25.53 -6.86
CA ASN A 200 4.37 -25.77 -8.07
C ASN A 200 3.64 -26.76 -9.00
N ASP A 201 3.00 -26.20 -10.02
CA ASP A 201 2.58 -26.86 -11.26
C ASP A 201 3.63 -26.54 -12.34
N ASP A 202 3.90 -27.47 -13.25
CA ASP A 202 4.80 -27.31 -14.40
C ASP A 202 4.56 -26.01 -15.17
N GLU A 203 3.30 -25.57 -15.33
CA GLU A 203 2.96 -24.32 -16.01
C GLU A 203 3.39 -23.09 -15.22
N ILE A 204 3.21 -23.13 -13.90
CA ILE A 204 3.65 -22.06 -12.99
C ILE A 204 5.18 -21.99 -12.98
N ILE A 205 5.86 -23.14 -12.94
CA ILE A 205 7.33 -23.19 -12.97
C ILE A 205 7.84 -22.54 -14.25
N LEU A 206 7.33 -22.96 -15.42
CA LEU A 206 7.78 -22.45 -16.71
C LEU A 206 7.51 -20.94 -16.86
N LEU A 207 6.37 -20.46 -16.37
CA LEU A 207 6.11 -19.01 -16.37
C LEU A 207 7.01 -18.24 -15.44
N ARG A 208 7.29 -18.77 -14.24
CA ARG A 208 8.21 -18.12 -13.30
C ARG A 208 9.59 -17.97 -13.91
N GLU A 209 10.05 -18.97 -14.68
CA GLU A 209 11.31 -18.88 -15.42
C GLU A 209 11.25 -17.78 -16.49
N LYS A 210 10.22 -17.78 -17.35
CA LYS A 210 10.08 -16.77 -18.42
C LYS A 210 9.95 -15.33 -17.92
N LEU A 211 9.37 -15.14 -16.74
CA LEU A 211 9.17 -13.83 -16.12
C LEU A 211 10.32 -13.41 -15.20
N ASN A 212 11.37 -14.23 -15.09
CA ASN A 212 12.44 -14.04 -14.11
C ASN A 212 11.89 -13.78 -12.69
N PHE A 213 10.85 -14.54 -12.33
CA PHE A 213 10.04 -14.32 -11.13
C PHE A 213 10.87 -14.22 -9.86
N ASN A 214 11.94 -15.01 -9.72
CA ASN A 214 12.78 -14.97 -8.52
C ASN A 214 13.46 -13.60 -8.30
N ILE A 215 13.81 -12.88 -9.37
CA ILE A 215 14.38 -11.53 -9.29
C ILE A 215 13.32 -10.54 -8.80
N HIS A 216 12.08 -10.68 -9.29
CA HIS A 216 10.98 -9.75 -8.99
C HIS A 216 10.07 -10.21 -7.83
N LYS A 217 10.35 -11.37 -7.23
CA LYS A 217 9.45 -12.06 -6.28
C LYS A 217 9.04 -11.17 -5.12
N ASN A 218 10.00 -10.43 -4.55
CA ASN A 218 9.71 -9.53 -3.45
C ASN A 218 8.79 -8.39 -3.90
N TYR A 219 9.11 -7.74 -5.02
CA TYR A 219 8.30 -6.66 -5.59
C TYR A 219 6.87 -7.12 -5.92
N PHE A 220 6.72 -8.27 -6.57
CA PHE A 220 5.42 -8.87 -6.89
C PHE A 220 4.61 -9.18 -5.64
N LYS A 221 5.25 -9.71 -4.59
CA LYS A 221 4.59 -9.95 -3.31
C LYS A 221 4.08 -8.64 -2.71
N ILE A 222 4.90 -7.59 -2.71
CA ILE A 222 4.51 -6.28 -2.18
C ILE A 222 3.32 -5.70 -2.93
N ILE A 223 3.37 -5.61 -4.26
CA ILE A 223 2.26 -5.04 -5.05
C ILE A 223 0.97 -5.85 -4.86
N ASN A 224 1.08 -7.19 -4.83
CA ASN A 224 -0.08 -8.06 -4.63
C ASN A 224 -0.68 -7.91 -3.23
N ASP A 225 0.15 -7.95 -2.17
CA ASP A 225 -0.31 -7.83 -0.78
C ASP A 225 -0.88 -6.43 -0.54
N LEU A 226 -0.23 -5.37 -1.02
CA LEU A 226 -0.68 -3.98 -0.89
C LEU A 226 -2.02 -3.74 -1.60
N HIS A 227 -2.15 -4.16 -2.86
CA HIS A 227 -3.42 -4.06 -3.60
C HIS A 227 -4.54 -4.83 -2.90
N ASN A 228 -4.26 -6.05 -2.44
CA ASN A 228 -5.27 -6.85 -1.75
C ASN A 228 -5.68 -6.20 -0.43
N SER A 229 -4.74 -5.57 0.28
CA SER A 229 -5.04 -4.89 1.53
C SER A 229 -5.94 -3.67 1.31
N MET A 230 -5.58 -2.79 0.37
CA MET A 230 -6.39 -1.63 -0.01
C MET A 230 -7.81 -2.03 -0.47
N LYS A 231 -7.97 -3.20 -1.08
CA LYS A 231 -9.24 -3.68 -1.60
C LYS A 231 -10.12 -4.40 -0.56
N HIS A 232 -9.52 -5.12 0.38
CA HIS A 232 -10.24 -6.10 1.21
C HIS A 232 -10.16 -5.85 2.72
N ASP A 233 -9.16 -5.14 3.22
CA ASP A 233 -9.02 -4.88 4.66
C ASP A 233 -9.82 -3.64 5.08
N ILE A 234 -10.73 -3.81 6.03
CA ILE A 234 -11.51 -2.69 6.59
C ILE A 234 -10.61 -1.68 7.33
N THR A 235 -9.49 -2.14 7.87
CA THR A 235 -8.49 -1.32 8.57
C THR A 235 -7.73 -0.38 7.64
N PHE A 236 -7.89 -0.51 6.32
CA PHE A 236 -7.30 0.43 5.38
C PHE A 236 -7.81 1.87 5.60
N SER A 237 -9.05 2.05 6.09
CA SER A 237 -9.56 3.40 6.42
C SER A 237 -8.78 4.09 7.53
N GLU A 238 -8.14 3.35 8.44
CA GLU A 238 -7.26 3.91 9.47
C GLU A 238 -5.95 4.44 8.87
N ALA A 239 -5.54 3.94 7.70
CA ALA A 239 -4.36 4.40 6.99
C ALA A 239 -4.54 5.79 6.32
N PHE A 240 -5.77 6.31 6.31
CA PHE A 240 -6.17 7.55 5.63
C PHE A 240 -5.43 8.81 6.06
N SER A 241 -5.04 8.88 7.33
CA SER A 241 -4.36 10.04 7.90
C SER A 241 -2.85 10.04 7.62
N PHE A 242 -2.30 8.89 7.18
CA PHE A 242 -0.86 8.74 6.97
C PHE A 242 -0.41 9.36 5.66
N ARG A 243 0.73 10.03 5.73
CA ARG A 243 1.37 10.69 4.60
C ARG A 243 2.89 10.53 4.73
N GLY A 244 3.57 10.31 3.61
CA GLY A 244 5.03 10.31 3.61
C GLY A 244 5.56 11.71 3.93
N VAL A 245 6.69 11.81 4.63
CA VAL A 245 7.25 13.11 5.06
C VAL A 245 7.89 13.86 3.90
N ASN A 246 8.63 13.14 3.05
CA ASN A 246 9.44 13.74 1.98
C ASN A 246 8.89 13.48 0.58
N GLU A 247 8.09 12.42 0.42
CA GLU A 247 7.55 11.98 -0.87
C GLU A 247 6.25 11.20 -0.67
N PRO A 248 5.44 11.04 -1.74
CA PRO A 248 4.27 10.19 -1.70
C PRO A 248 4.61 8.76 -1.32
N CYS A 249 3.82 8.23 -0.38
CA CYS A 249 3.89 6.84 0.07
C CYS A 249 2.51 6.20 -0.01
N ALA A 250 2.48 4.91 -0.31
CA ALA A 250 1.33 4.05 -0.16
C ALA A 250 1.32 3.43 1.25
N PHE A 251 0.26 3.71 2.00
CA PHE A 251 0.01 3.18 3.32
C PHE A 251 -1.13 2.19 3.29
N SER A 252 -1.03 1.12 4.08
CA SER A 252 -2.16 0.20 4.28
C SER A 252 -1.95 -0.64 5.53
N LEU A 253 -3.03 -1.00 6.22
CA LEU A 253 -3.01 -1.92 7.36
C LEU A 253 -3.65 -3.24 6.94
N GLN A 254 -2.82 -4.28 6.87
CA GLN A 254 -3.23 -5.58 6.40
C GLN A 254 -3.43 -6.57 7.55
N SER A 255 -4.61 -7.19 7.60
CA SER A 255 -4.88 -8.36 8.41
C SER A 255 -4.79 -9.63 7.55
N LYS A 256 -3.85 -10.53 7.84
CA LYS A 256 -3.73 -11.76 7.03
C LYS A 256 -4.80 -12.76 7.46
N LYS A 257 -5.72 -13.08 6.54
CA LYS A 257 -6.83 -14.02 6.77
C LYS A 257 -7.71 -13.63 7.98
N GLY A 258 -7.88 -12.33 8.22
CA GLY A 258 -8.66 -11.82 9.35
C GLY A 258 -8.00 -12.02 10.72
N ASN A 259 -6.70 -12.37 10.76
CA ASN A 259 -5.96 -12.40 12.02
C ASN A 259 -5.54 -10.99 12.41
N TYR A 260 -6.28 -10.39 13.36
CA TYR A 260 -5.98 -9.05 13.86
C TYR A 260 -4.99 -9.04 15.03
N HIS A 261 -4.48 -10.18 15.53
CA HIS A 261 -3.37 -10.18 16.50
C HIS A 261 -2.05 -9.72 15.89
N LYS A 262 -1.94 -9.76 14.56
CA LYS A 262 -0.73 -9.43 13.82
C LYS A 262 -1.09 -8.63 12.58
N ILE A 263 -0.81 -7.34 12.61
CA ILE A 263 -1.12 -6.40 11.54
C ILE A 263 0.17 -6.07 10.79
N THR A 264 0.14 -6.17 9.46
CA THR A 264 1.24 -5.67 8.64
C THR A 264 0.92 -4.22 8.26
N PHE A 265 1.77 -3.28 8.68
CA PHE A 265 1.68 -1.90 8.27
C PHE A 265 2.56 -1.66 7.05
N HIS A 266 1.92 -1.55 5.89
CA HIS A 266 2.58 -1.25 4.64
C HIS A 266 2.95 0.23 4.60
N THR A 267 4.23 0.53 4.38
CA THR A 267 4.74 1.89 4.15
C THR A 267 5.68 1.86 2.95
N HIS A 268 5.15 2.13 1.76
CA HIS A 268 5.90 2.01 0.51
C HIS A 268 6.02 3.34 -0.21
N SER A 269 7.25 3.82 -0.41
CA SER A 269 7.52 4.96 -1.28
C SER A 269 7.05 4.68 -2.70
N ILE A 270 6.31 5.63 -3.30
CA ILE A 270 5.89 5.54 -4.70
C ILE A 270 7.11 5.49 -5.62
N ASN A 271 8.20 6.19 -5.29
CA ASN A 271 9.46 6.13 -6.04
C ASN A 271 10.02 4.72 -6.11
N GLN A 272 10.03 4.01 -4.98
CA GLN A 272 10.51 2.63 -4.90
C GLN A 272 9.59 1.68 -5.67
N LEU A 273 8.26 1.84 -5.57
CA LEU A 273 7.31 1.02 -6.32
C LEU A 273 7.47 1.21 -7.84
N VAL A 274 7.58 2.46 -8.31
CA VAL A 274 7.84 2.77 -9.73
C VAL A 274 9.16 2.16 -10.19
N SER A 275 10.22 2.26 -9.39
CA SER A 275 11.52 1.65 -9.69
C SER A 275 11.40 0.12 -9.84
N GLY A 276 10.65 -0.53 -8.95
CA GLY A 276 10.35 -1.96 -9.07
C GLY A 276 9.62 -2.33 -10.36
N LEU A 277 8.60 -1.55 -10.75
CA LEU A 277 7.88 -1.76 -12.00
C LEU A 277 8.78 -1.53 -13.22
N THR A 278 9.57 -0.45 -13.23
CA THR A 278 10.52 -0.15 -14.30
C THR A 278 11.50 -1.28 -14.54
N LYS A 279 12.04 -1.88 -13.46
CA LYS A 279 12.93 -3.05 -13.57
C LYS A 279 12.22 -4.22 -14.26
N PHE A 280 10.99 -4.52 -13.85
CA PHE A 280 10.21 -5.58 -14.47
C PHE A 280 9.88 -5.30 -15.94
N LEU A 281 9.48 -4.07 -16.29
CA LEU A 281 9.21 -3.69 -17.68
C LEU A 281 10.46 -3.83 -18.57
N LYS A 282 11.63 -3.42 -18.06
CA LYS A 282 12.91 -3.57 -18.79
C LYS A 282 13.31 -5.02 -18.98
N GLU A 283 12.94 -5.91 -18.06
CA GLU A 283 13.15 -7.35 -18.21
C GLU A 283 12.32 -7.91 -19.37
N ILE A 284 11.07 -7.48 -19.51
CA ILE A 284 10.16 -7.98 -20.56
C ILE A 284 10.48 -7.40 -21.94
N PHE A 285 10.76 -6.10 -22.03
CA PHE A 285 10.89 -5.39 -23.31
C PHE A 285 12.34 -5.02 -23.69
N GLY A 286 13.30 -5.38 -22.84
CA GLY A 286 14.72 -5.06 -22.98
C GLY A 286 15.11 -3.71 -22.36
N PRO A 287 16.42 -3.43 -22.23
CA PRO A 287 16.92 -2.23 -21.54
C PRO A 287 16.70 -0.91 -22.28
N ASN A 288 16.37 -0.97 -23.59
CA ASN A 288 16.22 0.20 -24.48
C ASN A 288 14.76 0.68 -24.59
N ILE A 289 14.06 0.73 -23.47
CA ILE A 289 12.71 1.33 -23.32
C ILE A 289 12.74 2.51 -22.36
#